data_AF-A0A7S2P883-F1
#
_entry.id   AF-A0A7S2P883-F1
#
_cell.length_a   1.000
_cell.length_b   1.000
_cell.length_c   1.000
_cell.angle_alpha   90.00
_cell.angle_beta   90.00
_cell.angle_gamma   90.00
#
_symmetry.space_group_name_H-M   'P 1'
#
loop_
_entity.id
_entity.type
_entity.pdbx_description
1 polymer ?
#
loop_
_entity_poly.entity_id
_entity_poly.type
_entity_poly.pdbx_seq_one_letter_code
_entity_poly.pdbx_strand_id
1 'polypeptide(L)'
;EKISKSLGNVIDPVDLVETYGVDQTRFFLMAEVNFGSDGDFSNEKMIYKINANLSNELGNLNQRIMTLVFKNCNKAVPVEMGELTDEDKEILATAASLRERTGTAISTQSIHEYVQHMVSMVWDANKYIDVQAPWVLKKTDTERMNTVLYVLMEVMRHVAILYQPLMPTSSNVILDQLGVPENEREFDHLEKEECKILPGREVSKPKAVFPRFEVPEPVSA
;
A
#
# COMPACT_ATOMS: atom_id res chain seq x y z
N GLU A 1 13.38 22.76 -16.25
CA GLU A 1 14.73 23.37 -16.38
C GLU A 1 15.77 22.46 -15.71
N LYS A 2 17.06 22.57 -16.06
CA LYS A 2 18.10 21.76 -15.40
C LYS A 2 18.34 22.27 -13.97
N ILE A 3 18.41 21.37 -13.01
CA ILE A 3 18.80 21.67 -11.62
C ILE A 3 20.26 22.15 -11.61
N SER A 4 20.51 23.37 -11.12
CA SER A 4 21.87 23.92 -10.98
C SER A 4 21.98 24.88 -9.79
N LYS A 5 23.08 24.74 -9.04
CA LYS A 5 23.47 25.70 -7.99
C LYS A 5 23.58 27.13 -8.55
N SER A 6 24.02 27.28 -9.80
CA SER A 6 24.16 28.59 -10.44
C SER A 6 22.84 29.25 -10.84
N LEU A 7 21.77 28.45 -11.01
CA LEU A 7 20.43 28.94 -11.36
C LEU A 7 19.56 29.14 -10.11
N GLY A 8 20.05 28.77 -8.92
CA GLY A 8 19.30 28.87 -7.67
C GLY A 8 18.09 27.93 -7.56
N ASN A 9 17.91 27.00 -8.51
CA ASN A 9 16.79 26.06 -8.57
C ASN A 9 17.15 24.66 -8.05
N VAL A 10 18.08 24.59 -7.09
CA VAL A 10 18.47 23.33 -6.45
C VAL A 10 17.35 22.83 -5.56
N ILE A 11 17.01 21.57 -5.71
CA ILE A 11 16.08 20.87 -4.84
C ILE A 11 16.92 20.14 -3.80
N ASP A 12 16.83 20.54 -2.54
CA ASP A 12 17.50 19.85 -1.45
C ASP A 12 16.68 18.60 -1.06
N PRO A 13 17.25 17.39 -1.12
CA PRO A 13 16.55 16.18 -0.69
C PRO A 13 16.19 16.20 0.80
N VAL A 14 16.92 16.94 1.64
CA VAL A 14 16.59 17.10 3.06
C VAL A 14 15.30 17.90 3.21
N ASP A 15 15.17 19.03 2.51
CA ASP A 15 13.95 19.85 2.52
C ASP A 15 12.73 19.06 2.03
N LEU A 16 12.89 18.22 1.00
CA LEU A 16 11.82 17.33 0.53
C LEU A 16 11.38 16.34 1.60
N VAL A 17 12.33 15.71 2.30
CA VAL A 17 12.03 14.73 3.34
C VAL A 17 11.39 15.41 4.56
N GLU A 18 11.87 16.60 4.96
CA GLU A 18 11.28 17.38 6.04
C GLU A 18 9.86 17.86 5.71
N THR A 19 9.62 18.26 4.46
CA THR A 19 8.32 18.74 4.00
C THR A 19 7.33 17.59 3.83
N TYR A 20 7.68 16.57 3.05
CA TYR A 20 6.74 15.57 2.56
C TYR A 20 6.83 14.21 3.28
N GLY A 21 7.92 13.94 3.98
CA GLY A 21 8.22 12.65 4.58
C GLY A 21 9.15 11.78 3.72
N VAL A 22 9.94 10.92 4.38
CA VAL A 22 10.96 10.08 3.74
C VAL A 22 10.35 9.09 2.75
N ASP A 23 9.30 8.38 3.15
CA ASP A 23 8.70 7.33 2.31
C ASP A 23 7.93 7.92 1.13
N GLN A 24 7.25 9.05 1.34
CA GLN A 24 6.60 9.83 0.30
C GLN A 24 7.60 10.32 -0.76
N THR A 25 8.75 10.82 -0.30
CA THR A 25 9.84 11.28 -1.18
C THR A 25 10.42 10.13 -1.98
N ARG A 26 10.72 8.99 -1.33
CA ARG A 26 11.22 7.79 -2.00
C ARG A 26 10.24 7.27 -3.03
N PHE A 27 8.96 7.16 -2.67
CA PHE A 27 7.90 6.71 -3.57
C PHE A 27 7.81 7.62 -4.80
N PHE A 28 7.76 8.94 -4.61
CA PHE A 28 7.68 9.89 -5.73
C PHE A 28 8.85 9.73 -6.70
N LEU A 29 10.09 9.67 -6.19
CA LEU A 29 11.28 9.54 -7.03
C LEU A 29 11.28 8.24 -7.83
N MET A 30 10.84 7.13 -7.24
CA MET A 30 10.79 5.82 -7.90
C MET A 30 9.60 5.71 -8.88
N ALA A 31 8.54 6.49 -8.67
CA ALA A 31 7.33 6.48 -9.49
C ALA A 31 7.40 7.42 -10.71
N GLU A 32 8.07 8.57 -10.58
CA GLU A 32 8.06 9.64 -11.59
C GLU A 32 9.27 9.58 -12.53
N VAL A 33 10.40 9.05 -12.06
CA VAL A 33 11.65 9.03 -12.84
C VAL A 33 11.81 7.68 -13.54
N ASN A 34 11.59 7.66 -14.86
CA ASN A 34 11.97 6.52 -15.68
C ASN A 34 13.49 6.40 -15.71
N PHE A 35 14.00 5.30 -15.17
CA PHE A 35 15.44 5.05 -15.15
C PHE A 35 16.02 5.06 -16.58
N GLY A 36 17.00 5.92 -16.84
CA GLY A 36 17.58 6.12 -18.18
C GLY A 36 17.05 7.33 -18.96
N SER A 37 16.03 8.03 -18.44
CA SER A 37 15.49 9.27 -19.01
C SER A 37 15.55 10.42 -17.99
N ASP A 38 15.56 11.66 -18.48
CA ASP A 38 15.41 12.83 -17.61
C ASP A 38 13.99 12.86 -17.01
N GLY A 39 13.91 13.03 -15.69
CA GLY A 39 12.65 13.22 -14.95
C GLY A 39 12.41 14.70 -14.66
N ASP A 40 11.14 15.12 -14.70
CA ASP A 40 10.73 16.48 -14.35
C ASP A 40 10.08 16.52 -12.96
N PHE A 41 10.59 17.39 -12.09
CA PHE A 41 10.10 17.57 -10.73
C PHE A 41 9.25 18.84 -10.62
N SER A 42 8.12 18.73 -9.95
CA SER A 42 7.41 19.88 -9.39
C SER A 42 6.74 19.52 -8.07
N ASN A 43 6.61 20.51 -7.18
CA ASN A 43 5.88 20.34 -5.91
C ASN A 43 4.43 19.89 -6.16
N GLU A 44 3.79 20.40 -7.21
CA GLU A 44 2.44 20.01 -7.62
C GLU A 44 2.34 18.52 -7.96
N LYS A 45 3.29 18.01 -8.77
CA LYS A 45 3.36 16.58 -9.11
C LYS A 45 3.60 15.72 -7.88
N MET A 46 4.48 16.17 -6.98
CA MET A 46 4.77 15.45 -5.74
C MET A 46 3.54 15.35 -4.84
N ILE A 47 2.86 16.47 -4.60
CA ILE A 47 1.62 16.52 -3.80
C ILE A 47 0.53 15.67 -4.45
N TYR A 48 0.36 15.79 -5.77
CA TYR A 48 -0.61 14.97 -6.51
C TYR A 48 -0.33 13.49 -6.33
N LYS A 49 0.92 13.04 -6.52
CA LYS A 49 1.28 11.62 -6.42
C LYS A 49 1.09 11.07 -4.99
N ILE A 50 1.52 11.83 -3.98
CA ILE A 50 1.32 11.47 -2.57
C ILE A 50 -0.17 11.32 -2.27
N ASN A 51 -0.97 12.32 -2.64
CA ASN A 51 -2.39 12.29 -2.33
C ASN A 51 -3.14 11.23 -3.14
N ALA A 52 -2.87 11.11 -4.44
CA ALA A 52 -3.54 10.16 -5.30
C ALA A 52 -3.17 8.72 -4.93
N ASN A 53 -1.89 8.34 -4.91
CA ASN A 53 -1.51 6.94 -4.76
C ASN A 53 -1.35 6.50 -3.29
N LEU A 54 -0.89 7.38 -2.41
CA LEU A 54 -0.61 6.99 -1.02
C LEU A 54 -1.79 7.30 -0.10
N SER A 55 -2.28 8.53 -0.08
CA SER A 55 -3.40 8.91 0.81
C SER A 55 -4.73 8.30 0.37
N ASN A 56 -5.14 8.54 -0.88
CA ASN A 56 -6.49 8.19 -1.35
C ASN A 56 -6.65 6.72 -1.71
N GLU A 57 -5.59 6.07 -2.19
CA GLU A 57 -5.62 4.67 -2.61
C GLU A 57 -5.11 3.75 -1.50
N LEU A 58 -3.79 3.65 -1.29
CA LEU A 58 -3.19 2.68 -0.36
C LEU A 58 -3.60 2.89 1.10
N GLY A 59 -3.48 4.13 1.59
CA GLY A 59 -3.78 4.49 2.98
C GLY A 59 -5.26 4.35 3.30
N ASN A 60 -6.14 4.81 2.41
CA ASN A 60 -7.58 4.66 2.54
C ASN A 60 -8.02 3.19 2.51
N LEU A 61 -7.48 2.38 1.59
CA LEU A 61 -7.77 0.95 1.52
C LEU A 61 -7.42 0.25 2.83
N ASN A 62 -6.18 0.44 3.32
CA ASN A 62 -5.75 -0.11 4.61
C ASN A 62 -6.68 0.35 5.74
N GLN A 63 -6.99 1.65 5.81
CA GLN A 63 -7.88 2.18 6.85
C GLN A 63 -9.27 1.54 6.81
N ARG A 64 -9.85 1.31 5.62
CA ARG A 64 -11.17 0.67 5.45
C ARG A 64 -11.15 -0.78 5.91
N ILE A 65 -10.15 -1.56 5.47
CA ILE A 65 -9.97 -2.97 5.87
C ILE A 65 -9.83 -3.06 7.40
N MET A 66 -8.85 -2.35 7.96
CA MET A 66 -8.56 -2.41 9.39
C MET A 66 -9.75 -1.93 10.24
N THR A 67 -10.47 -0.89 9.80
CA THR A 67 -11.67 -0.41 10.51
C THR A 67 -12.78 -1.46 10.56
N LEU A 68 -13.00 -2.20 9.46
CA LEU A 68 -14.01 -3.25 9.41
C LEU A 68 -13.60 -4.44 10.28
N VAL A 69 -12.36 -4.91 10.17
CA VAL A 69 -11.82 -6.02 10.98
C VAL A 69 -11.87 -5.67 12.47
N PHE A 70 -11.38 -4.49 12.86
CA PHE A 70 -11.33 -4.09 14.27
C PHE A 70 -12.72 -3.96 14.91
N LYS A 71 -13.73 -3.54 14.14
CA LYS A 71 -15.09 -3.35 14.65
C LYS A 71 -15.96 -4.60 14.60
N ASN A 72 -15.73 -5.51 13.66
CA ASN A 72 -16.66 -6.60 13.36
C ASN A 72 -16.05 -8.00 13.49
N CYS A 73 -14.71 -8.14 13.60
CA CYS A 73 -14.01 -9.43 13.64
C CYS A 73 -13.20 -9.61 14.93
N ASN A 74 -13.74 -9.16 16.08
CA ASN A 74 -13.10 -9.29 17.40
C ASN A 74 -11.66 -8.75 17.48
N LYS A 75 -11.30 -7.76 16.64
CA LYS A 75 -9.93 -7.20 16.56
C LYS A 75 -8.88 -8.26 16.21
N ALA A 76 -9.26 -9.24 15.41
CA ALA A 76 -8.36 -10.27 14.90
C ALA A 76 -8.65 -10.56 13.43
N VAL A 77 -7.69 -11.19 12.74
CA VAL A 77 -7.87 -11.76 11.41
C VAL A 77 -9.10 -12.68 11.43
N PRO A 78 -10.05 -12.56 10.48
CA PRO A 78 -11.27 -13.35 10.49
C PRO A 78 -11.01 -14.87 10.52
N VAL A 79 -11.83 -15.61 11.27
CA VAL A 79 -11.73 -17.07 11.45
C VAL A 79 -12.89 -17.85 10.83
N GLU A 80 -14.11 -17.34 10.95
CA GLU A 80 -15.33 -17.97 10.43
C GLU A 80 -15.55 -17.51 8.98
N MET A 81 -14.77 -18.07 8.06
CA MET A 81 -14.79 -17.76 6.64
C MET A 81 -15.49 -18.87 5.85
N GLY A 82 -16.24 -18.46 4.83
CA GLY A 82 -16.79 -19.37 3.82
C GLY A 82 -15.81 -19.64 2.68
N GLU A 83 -16.26 -20.47 1.74
CA GLU A 83 -15.50 -20.83 0.55
C GLU A 83 -15.12 -19.61 -0.31
N LEU A 84 -13.94 -19.68 -0.93
CA LEU A 84 -13.46 -18.65 -1.85
C LEU A 84 -14.25 -18.71 -3.17
N THR A 85 -14.78 -17.57 -3.58
CA THR A 85 -15.34 -17.40 -4.93
C THR A 85 -14.23 -17.31 -5.97
N ASP A 86 -14.59 -17.29 -7.24
CA ASP A 86 -13.61 -17.17 -8.32
C ASP A 86 -12.97 -15.78 -8.33
N GLU A 87 -13.71 -14.72 -7.98
CA GLU A 87 -13.16 -13.37 -7.84
C GLU A 87 -12.15 -13.28 -6.67
N ASP A 88 -12.39 -14.01 -5.57
CA ASP A 88 -11.44 -14.07 -4.46
C ASP A 88 -10.13 -14.73 -4.88
N LYS A 89 -10.23 -15.84 -5.62
CA LYS A 89 -9.07 -16.57 -6.12
C LYS A 89 -8.30 -15.73 -7.13
N GLU A 90 -8.99 -14.99 -7.98
CA GLU A 90 -8.38 -14.12 -8.99
C GLU A 90 -7.53 -13.01 -8.34
N ILE A 91 -8.08 -12.30 -7.34
CA ILE A 91 -7.32 -11.23 -6.68
C ILE A 91 -6.16 -11.78 -5.85
N LEU A 92 -6.33 -12.93 -5.18
CA LEU A 92 -5.25 -13.61 -4.46
C LEU A 92 -4.14 -14.08 -5.42
N ALA A 93 -4.50 -14.66 -6.56
CA ALA A 93 -3.53 -15.06 -7.58
C ALA A 93 -2.77 -13.86 -8.15
N THR A 94 -3.47 -12.74 -8.35
CA THR A 94 -2.84 -11.48 -8.80
C THR A 94 -1.82 -11.00 -7.78
N ALA A 95 -2.16 -10.99 -6.48
CA ALA A 95 -1.24 -10.62 -5.41
C ALA A 95 -0.05 -11.58 -5.29
N ALA A 96 -0.27 -12.88 -5.46
CA ALA A 96 0.79 -13.89 -5.46
C ALA A 96 1.77 -13.69 -6.63
N SER A 97 1.28 -13.28 -7.81
CA SER A 97 2.11 -13.01 -8.99
C SER A 97 3.03 -11.79 -8.84
N LEU A 98 2.74 -10.89 -7.89
CA LEU A 98 3.50 -9.66 -7.74
C LEU A 98 4.98 -9.91 -7.46
N ARG A 99 5.32 -10.96 -6.70
CA ARG A 99 6.71 -11.28 -6.38
C ARG A 99 7.55 -11.50 -7.64
N GLU A 100 7.05 -12.30 -8.57
CA GLU A 100 7.73 -12.58 -9.84
C GLU A 100 7.80 -11.32 -10.73
N ARG A 101 6.68 -10.61 -10.87
CA ARG A 101 6.59 -9.41 -11.72
C ARG A 101 7.51 -8.30 -11.23
N THR A 102 7.51 -8.05 -9.92
CA THR A 102 8.39 -7.06 -9.28
C THR A 102 9.85 -7.49 -9.31
N GLY A 103 10.15 -8.79 -9.13
CA GLY A 103 11.49 -9.34 -9.29
C GLY A 103 12.04 -9.13 -10.71
N THR A 104 11.21 -9.37 -11.72
CA THR A 104 11.54 -9.12 -13.13
C THR A 104 11.86 -7.64 -13.36
N ALA A 105 10.98 -6.73 -12.94
CA ALA A 105 11.18 -5.29 -13.08
C ALA A 105 12.49 -4.80 -12.44
N ILE A 106 12.85 -5.31 -11.26
CA ILE A 106 14.14 -4.97 -10.62
C ILE A 106 15.33 -5.54 -11.38
N SER A 107 15.23 -6.78 -11.88
CA SER A 107 16.31 -7.43 -12.62
C SER A 107 16.67 -6.71 -13.92
N THR A 108 15.71 -6.01 -14.52
CA THR A 108 15.88 -5.20 -15.74
C THR A 108 16.02 -3.70 -15.47
N GLN A 109 16.12 -3.29 -14.19
CA GLN A 109 16.19 -1.89 -13.77
C GLN A 109 14.96 -1.04 -14.17
N SER A 110 13.82 -1.68 -14.42
CA SER A 110 12.52 -1.07 -14.71
C SER A 110 11.77 -0.69 -13.42
N ILE A 111 12.33 0.18 -12.58
CA ILE A 111 11.72 0.54 -11.28
C ILE A 111 10.33 1.17 -11.45
N HIS A 112 10.09 1.91 -12.52
CA HIS A 112 8.78 2.46 -12.84
C HIS A 112 7.73 1.35 -13.06
N GLU A 113 8.09 0.24 -13.72
CA GLU A 113 7.19 -0.93 -13.89
C GLU A 113 6.92 -1.62 -12.55
N TYR A 114 7.92 -1.70 -11.66
CA TYR A 114 7.73 -2.17 -10.29
C TYR A 114 6.63 -1.36 -9.59
N VAL A 115 6.74 -0.03 -9.61
CA VAL A 115 5.75 0.86 -8.99
C VAL A 115 4.39 0.70 -9.66
N GLN A 116 4.33 0.59 -10.99
CA GLN A 116 3.07 0.38 -11.72
C GLN A 116 2.37 -0.91 -11.32
N HIS A 117 3.09 -2.03 -11.16
CA HIS A 117 2.51 -3.28 -10.69
C HIS A 117 1.92 -3.15 -9.28
N MET A 118 2.65 -2.48 -8.39
CA MET A 118 2.21 -2.24 -7.02
C MET A 118 0.99 -1.31 -6.95
N VAL A 119 0.97 -0.22 -7.73
CA VAL A 119 -0.17 0.71 -7.82
C VAL A 119 -1.39 0.00 -8.41
N SER A 120 -1.21 -0.80 -9.46
CA SER A 120 -2.31 -1.57 -10.08
C SER A 120 -2.96 -2.51 -9.06
N MET A 121 -2.17 -3.26 -8.29
CA MET A 121 -2.72 -4.17 -7.27
C MET A 121 -3.57 -3.43 -6.24
N VAL A 122 -3.13 -2.26 -5.77
CA VAL A 122 -3.91 -1.44 -4.83
C VAL A 122 -5.22 -0.99 -5.47
N TRP A 123 -5.20 -0.61 -6.75
CA TRP A 123 -6.38 -0.22 -7.50
C TRP A 123 -7.39 -1.37 -7.65
N ASP A 124 -6.89 -2.56 -8.02
CA ASP A 124 -7.71 -3.76 -8.13
C ASP A 124 -8.32 -4.16 -6.77
N ALA A 125 -7.57 -4.00 -5.68
CA ALA A 125 -8.07 -4.24 -4.32
C ALA A 125 -9.12 -3.20 -3.88
N ASN A 126 -8.97 -1.93 -4.25
CA ASN A 126 -9.99 -0.91 -4.04
C ASN A 126 -11.28 -1.24 -4.82
N LYS A 127 -11.16 -1.67 -6.08
CA LYS A 127 -12.31 -2.13 -6.87
C LYS A 127 -12.97 -3.36 -6.23
N TYR A 128 -12.19 -4.33 -5.77
CA TYR A 128 -12.70 -5.54 -5.13
C TYR A 128 -13.48 -5.22 -3.85
N ILE A 129 -12.93 -4.42 -2.93
CA ILE A 129 -13.65 -4.06 -1.70
C ILE A 129 -14.93 -3.27 -2.01
N ASP A 130 -14.93 -2.47 -3.08
CA ASP A 130 -16.11 -1.72 -3.53
C ASP A 130 -17.22 -2.61 -4.08
N VAL A 131 -16.86 -3.59 -4.90
CA VAL A 131 -17.82 -4.56 -5.45
C VAL A 131 -18.36 -5.48 -4.37
N GLN A 132 -17.50 -5.99 -3.48
CA GLN A 132 -17.90 -6.91 -2.42
C GLN A 132 -18.68 -6.21 -1.29
N ALA A 133 -18.49 -4.91 -1.11
CA ALA A 133 -19.20 -4.07 -0.15
C ALA A 133 -19.33 -4.68 1.27
N PRO A 134 -18.22 -5.03 1.96
CA PRO A 134 -18.27 -5.72 3.26
C PRO A 134 -19.00 -4.92 4.36
N TRP A 135 -19.12 -3.60 4.22
CA TRP A 135 -19.92 -2.77 5.14
C TRP A 135 -21.44 -3.03 5.05
N VAL A 136 -21.92 -3.60 3.95
CA VAL A 136 -23.29 -4.10 3.81
C VAL A 136 -23.37 -5.53 4.33
N LEU A 137 -22.43 -6.39 3.90
CA LEU A 137 -22.38 -7.81 4.26
C LEU A 137 -22.40 -8.05 5.78
N LYS A 138 -21.79 -7.17 6.57
CA LYS A 138 -21.83 -7.25 8.04
C LYS A 138 -23.22 -7.37 8.68
N LYS A 139 -24.29 -7.04 7.93
CA LYS A 139 -25.68 -7.14 8.39
C LYS A 139 -26.45 -8.33 7.79
N THR A 140 -25.95 -8.90 6.70
CA THR A 140 -26.70 -9.86 5.86
C THR A 140 -26.00 -11.21 5.76
N ASP A 141 -24.68 -11.20 5.69
CA ASP A 141 -23.84 -12.38 5.46
C ASP A 141 -22.45 -12.13 6.09
N THR A 142 -22.34 -12.48 7.36
CA THR A 142 -21.11 -12.26 8.15
C THR A 142 -19.99 -13.19 7.70
N GLU A 143 -20.31 -14.41 7.27
CA GLU A 143 -19.35 -15.37 6.76
C GLU A 143 -18.71 -14.86 5.46
N ARG A 144 -19.51 -14.35 4.52
CA ARG A 144 -18.97 -13.71 3.30
C ARG A 144 -18.15 -12.47 3.60
N MET A 145 -18.60 -11.62 4.54
CA MET A 145 -17.81 -10.46 4.99
C MET A 145 -16.44 -10.89 5.50
N ASN A 146 -16.39 -11.94 6.33
CA ASN A 146 -15.15 -12.47 6.89
C ASN A 146 -14.20 -12.96 5.79
N THR A 147 -14.70 -13.71 4.81
CA THR A 147 -13.91 -14.16 3.66
C THR A 147 -13.34 -12.98 2.86
N VAL A 148 -14.17 -11.97 2.54
CA VAL A 148 -13.74 -10.77 1.81
C VAL A 148 -12.64 -10.01 2.56
N LEU A 149 -12.81 -9.84 3.87
CA LEU A 149 -11.84 -9.14 4.71
C LEU A 149 -10.53 -9.93 4.83
N TYR A 150 -10.58 -11.25 4.97
CA TYR A 150 -9.39 -12.09 4.97
C TYR A 150 -8.62 -11.99 3.64
N VAL A 151 -9.32 -12.11 2.51
CA VAL A 151 -8.73 -11.95 1.17
C VAL A 151 -8.00 -10.61 1.05
N LEU A 152 -8.66 -9.52 1.45
CA LEU A 152 -8.07 -8.18 1.42
C LEU A 152 -6.87 -8.02 2.37
N MET A 153 -6.90 -8.64 3.55
CA MET A 153 -5.77 -8.63 4.47
C MET A 153 -4.56 -9.38 3.89
N GLU A 154 -4.78 -10.51 3.22
CA GLU A 154 -3.70 -11.26 2.57
C GLU A 154 -3.13 -10.50 1.36
N VAL A 155 -3.98 -9.88 0.55
CA VAL A 155 -3.53 -8.97 -0.53
C VAL A 155 -2.71 -7.80 0.05
N MET A 156 -3.18 -7.18 1.14
CA MET A 156 -2.46 -6.08 1.80
C MET A 156 -1.13 -6.53 2.42
N ARG A 157 -1.02 -7.78 2.90
CA ARG A 157 0.24 -8.36 3.36
C ARG A 157 1.26 -8.43 2.22
N HIS A 158 0.87 -8.95 1.06
CA HIS A 158 1.71 -8.98 -0.14
C HIS A 158 2.13 -7.57 -0.55
N VAL A 159 1.16 -6.64 -0.63
CA VAL A 159 1.41 -5.25 -1.00
C VAL A 159 2.39 -4.58 -0.03
N ALA A 160 2.20 -4.74 1.28
CA ALA A 160 3.04 -4.07 2.26
C ALA A 160 4.45 -4.65 2.31
N ILE A 161 4.60 -5.99 2.22
CA ILE A 161 5.92 -6.64 2.15
C ILE A 161 6.68 -6.16 0.90
N LEU A 162 6.02 -6.13 -0.25
CA LEU A 162 6.64 -5.68 -1.50
C LEU A 162 6.79 -4.16 -1.57
N TYR A 163 6.08 -3.35 -0.77
CA TYR A 163 6.40 -1.92 -0.69
C TYR A 163 7.64 -1.61 0.16
N GLN A 164 8.15 -2.53 0.97
CA GLN A 164 9.29 -2.26 1.88
C GLN A 164 10.54 -1.67 1.19
N PRO A 165 10.95 -2.10 -0.02
CA PRO A 165 12.09 -1.49 -0.72
C PRO A 165 11.85 -0.02 -1.08
N LEU A 166 10.59 0.41 -1.23
CA LEU A 166 10.23 1.78 -1.60
C LEU A 166 9.90 2.63 -0.35
N MET A 167 9.08 2.10 0.55
CA MET A 167 8.50 2.80 1.70
C MET A 167 8.63 1.95 2.98
N PRO A 168 9.85 1.74 3.50
CA PRO A 168 10.10 0.81 4.60
C PRO A 168 9.34 1.16 5.88
N THR A 169 9.19 2.45 6.19
CA THR A 169 8.54 2.89 7.44
C THR A 169 7.03 2.65 7.36
N SER A 170 6.39 3.11 6.29
CA SER A 170 4.95 2.99 6.06
C SER A 170 4.54 1.53 5.83
N SER A 171 5.35 0.74 5.12
CA SER A 171 5.12 -0.71 4.98
C SER A 171 5.10 -1.42 6.32
N ASN A 172 6.06 -1.12 7.21
CA ASN A 172 6.07 -1.70 8.54
C ASN A 172 4.85 -1.27 9.37
N VAL A 173 4.43 0.00 9.28
CA VAL A 173 3.19 0.45 9.94
C VAL A 173 1.95 -0.29 9.45
N ILE A 174 1.88 -0.65 8.16
CA ILE A 174 0.79 -1.48 7.61
C ILE A 174 0.89 -2.91 8.15
N LEU A 175 2.08 -3.52 8.12
CA LEU A 175 2.32 -4.88 8.59
C LEU A 175 2.06 -5.03 10.10
N ASP A 176 2.43 -4.02 10.91
CA ASP A 176 2.10 -3.94 12.34
C ASP A 176 0.58 -3.90 12.58
N GLN A 177 -0.16 -3.17 11.73
CA GLN A 177 -1.62 -3.13 11.81
C GLN A 177 -2.25 -4.47 11.48
N LEU A 178 -1.75 -5.15 10.44
CA LEU A 178 -2.16 -6.51 10.06
C LEU A 178 -1.73 -7.58 11.08
N GLY A 179 -0.86 -7.24 12.04
CA GLY A 179 -0.34 -8.16 13.04
C GLY A 179 0.81 -9.05 12.55
N VAL A 180 1.41 -8.78 11.39
CA VAL A 180 2.50 -9.59 10.82
C VAL A 180 3.81 -9.35 11.59
N PRO A 181 4.40 -10.33 12.28
CA PRO A 181 5.65 -10.18 13.02
C PRO A 181 6.83 -9.76 12.13
N GLU A 182 7.84 -9.08 12.69
CA GLU A 182 9.03 -8.62 11.95
C GLU A 182 9.76 -9.76 11.22
N ASN A 183 9.85 -10.93 11.85
CA ASN A 183 10.51 -12.11 11.27
C ASN A 183 9.67 -12.82 10.20
N GLU A 184 8.48 -12.32 9.86
CA GLU A 184 7.59 -12.87 8.81
C GLU A 184 7.41 -11.88 7.63
N ARG A 185 8.29 -10.86 7.51
CA ARG A 185 8.17 -9.78 6.51
C ARG A 185 9.12 -9.91 5.32
N GLU A 186 9.94 -10.95 5.27
CA GLU A 186 10.83 -11.20 4.14
C GLU A 186 10.07 -11.74 2.93
N PHE A 187 10.65 -11.60 1.74
CA PHE A 187 9.99 -12.02 0.50
C PHE A 187 9.69 -13.52 0.42
N ASP A 188 10.50 -14.37 1.06
CA ASP A 188 10.26 -15.81 1.12
C ASP A 188 8.95 -16.17 1.84
N HIS A 189 8.41 -15.24 2.66
CA HIS A 189 7.11 -15.39 3.32
C HIS A 189 5.92 -15.12 2.38
N LEU A 190 6.16 -14.72 1.13
CA LEU A 190 5.11 -14.56 0.11
C LEU A 190 4.85 -15.85 -0.67
N GLU A 191 5.80 -16.78 -0.67
CA GLU A 191 5.78 -17.96 -1.54
C GLU A 191 5.24 -19.22 -0.83
N LYS A 192 5.16 -19.17 0.50
CA LYS A 192 4.82 -20.31 1.37
C LYS A 192 3.41 -20.17 1.91
N GLU A 193 2.60 -21.22 1.74
CA GLU A 193 1.20 -21.26 2.21
C GLU A 193 1.13 -21.09 3.72
N GLU A 194 2.07 -21.67 4.45
CA GLU A 194 2.20 -21.56 5.90
C GLU A 194 2.55 -20.14 6.39
N CYS A 195 2.95 -19.25 5.48
CA CYS A 195 3.29 -17.85 5.78
C CYS A 195 2.15 -16.87 5.45
N LYS A 196 0.99 -17.36 4.97
CA LYS A 196 -0.21 -16.54 4.83
C LYS A 196 -0.64 -15.98 6.18
N ILE A 197 -1.38 -14.88 6.14
CA ILE A 197 -1.89 -14.25 7.36
C ILE A 197 -2.72 -15.24 8.17
N LEU A 198 -2.32 -15.50 9.42
CA LEU A 198 -2.96 -16.52 10.24
C LEU A 198 -4.33 -16.07 10.75
N PRO A 199 -5.42 -16.82 10.47
CA PRO A 199 -6.73 -16.58 11.08
C PRO A 199 -6.65 -16.49 12.60
N GLY A 200 -7.37 -15.54 13.20
CA GLY A 200 -7.42 -15.33 14.65
C GLY A 200 -6.24 -14.56 15.23
N ARG A 201 -5.24 -14.20 14.43
CA ARG A 201 -4.14 -13.33 14.87
C ARG A 201 -4.67 -11.94 15.21
N GLU A 202 -4.29 -11.40 16.37
CA GLU A 202 -4.72 -10.07 16.79
C GLU A 202 -4.21 -8.99 15.83
N VAL A 203 -5.05 -7.98 15.58
CA VAL A 203 -4.70 -6.80 14.79
C VAL A 203 -4.59 -5.55 15.65
N SER A 204 -3.73 -4.62 15.24
CA SER A 204 -3.61 -3.34 15.95
C SER A 204 -4.77 -2.41 15.64
N LYS A 205 -4.98 -1.42 16.52
CA LYS A 205 -5.99 -0.37 16.30
C LYS A 205 -5.69 0.37 14.97
N PRO A 206 -6.70 0.58 14.10
CA PRO A 206 -6.51 1.27 12.83
C PRO A 206 -5.92 2.66 13.02
N LYS A 207 -4.88 2.98 12.26
CA LYS A 207 -4.23 4.30 12.22
C LYS A 207 -3.97 4.69 10.76
N ALA A 208 -4.26 5.95 10.45
CA ALA A 208 -3.93 6.52 9.14
C ALA A 208 -2.41 6.42 8.89
N VAL A 209 -2.04 5.75 7.80
CA VAL A 209 -0.64 5.51 7.40
C VAL A 209 -0.10 6.70 6.61
N PHE A 210 -0.93 7.26 5.74
CA PHE A 210 -0.61 8.39 4.88
C PHE A 210 -1.66 9.48 5.10
N PRO A 211 -1.45 10.41 6.05
CA PRO A 211 -2.27 11.61 6.14
C PRO A 211 -2.22 12.36 4.81
N ARG A 212 -3.36 12.98 4.43
CA ARG A 212 -3.42 13.81 3.23
C ARG A 212 -2.43 14.97 3.38
N PHE A 213 -1.67 15.24 2.32
CA PHE A 213 -0.81 16.41 2.28
C PHE A 213 -1.63 17.64 1.90
N GLU A 214 -1.67 18.62 2.80
CA GLU A 214 -2.26 19.94 2.58
C GLU A 214 -1.13 20.95 2.36
N VAL A 215 -1.25 21.78 1.32
CA VAL A 215 -0.33 22.90 1.16
C VAL A 215 -0.61 23.88 2.30
N PRO A 216 0.38 24.22 3.14
CA PRO A 216 0.17 25.21 4.18
C PRO A 216 -0.35 26.50 3.55
N GLU A 217 -1.44 27.06 4.09
CA GLU A 217 -1.85 28.41 3.67
C GLU A 217 -0.68 29.37 3.92
N PRO A 218 -0.36 30.27 2.97
CA PRO A 218 0.63 31.29 3.22
C PRO A 218 0.17 32.07 4.44
N VAL A 219 1.00 32.11 5.48
CA VAL A 219 0.73 32.90 6.69
C VAL A 219 0.51 34.33 6.22
N SER A 220 -0.72 34.83 6.38
CA SER A 220 -1.05 36.21 6.09
C SER A 220 -0.15 37.09 6.97
N ALA A 221 0.68 37.90 6.32
CA ALA A 221 1.51 38.91 6.97
C ALA A 221 0.67 40.01 7.60
#